data_AF-A0A1F5DKY1-F1
#
_entry.id   AF-A0A1F5DKY1-F1
#
_cell.length_a   1.000
_cell.length_b   1.000
_cell.length_c   1.000
_cell.angle_alpha   90.00
_cell.angle_beta   90.00
_cell.angle_gamma   90.00
#
_symmetry.space_group_name_H-M   'P 1'
#
loop_
_entity.id
_entity.type
_entity.pdbx_description
1 polymer ?
#
loop_
_entity_poly.entity_id
_entity_poly.type
_entity_poly.pdbx_seq_one_letter_code
_entity_poly.pdbx_strand_id
1 'polypeptide(L)'
;MLNKRVNFLFDEEMLMRLRQMAAEESVSVGDLVRKAVKKTYADKDAARLKRINQACREIERVRTLQKNINYKELINAGRKY
;
A
#
# COMPACT_ATOMS: atom_id res chain seq x y z
N MET A 1 3.01 16.13 14.44
CA MET A 1 3.11 14.64 14.52
C MET A 1 3.34 14.27 15.97
N LEU A 2 2.53 13.38 16.54
CA LEU A 2 2.73 12.87 17.90
C LEU A 2 3.90 11.88 17.86
N ASN A 3 5.12 12.37 18.12
CA ASN A 3 6.32 11.54 18.03
C ASN A 3 6.46 10.70 19.31
N LYS A 4 6.42 9.37 19.18
CA LYS A 4 6.76 8.44 20.26
C LYS A 4 8.19 7.95 20.09
N ARG A 5 8.98 7.94 21.17
CA ARG A 5 10.32 7.34 21.18
C ARG A 5 10.19 5.83 21.31
N VAL A 6 10.95 5.11 20.51
CA VAL A 6 11.02 3.64 20.51
C VAL A 6 12.48 3.24 20.41
N ASN A 7 12.87 2.19 21.13
CA ASN A 7 14.20 1.63 21.07
C ASN A 7 14.17 0.39 20.17
N PHE A 8 15.13 0.31 19.25
CA PHE A 8 15.31 -0.84 18.37
C PHE A 8 16.69 -1.44 18.61
N LEU A 9 16.78 -2.76 18.54
CA LEU A 9 18.06 -3.47 18.50
C LEU A 9 18.41 -3.70 17.03
N PHE A 10 19.61 -3.25 16.66
CA PHE A 10 20.21 -3.51 15.35
C PHE A 10 21.41 -4.43 15.54
N ASP A 11 21.73 -5.24 14.54
CA ASP A 11 23.06 -5.82 14.45
C ASP A 11 24.10 -4.72 14.15
N GLU A 12 25.37 -5.04 14.44
CA GLU A 12 26.46 -4.08 14.36
C GLU A 12 26.67 -3.57 12.93
N GLU A 13 26.59 -4.47 11.94
CA GLU A 13 26.79 -4.16 10.53
C GLU A 13 25.72 -3.18 10.01
N MET A 14 24.46 -3.45 10.33
CA MET A 14 23.33 -2.60 9.97
C MET A 14 23.44 -1.24 10.65
N LEU A 15 23.83 -1.20 11.93
CA LEU A 15 24.00 0.07 12.64
C LEU A 15 25.13 0.92 12.04
N MET A 16 26.27 0.31 11.70
CA MET A 16 27.36 1.00 11.01
C MET A 16 26.89 1.59 9.68
N ARG A 17 26.19 0.78 8.87
CA ARG A 17 25.69 1.21 7.57
C ARG A 17 24.68 2.36 7.70
N LEU A 18 23.75 2.28 8.65
CA LEU A 18 22.78 3.34 8.92
C LEU A 18 23.45 4.62 9.37
N ARG A 19 24.50 4.54 10.20
CA ARG A 19 25.27 5.72 10.63
C ARG A 19 26.02 6.37 9.48
N GLN A 20 26.64 5.56 8.62
CA GLN A 20 27.33 6.08 7.43
C GLN A 20 26.35 6.81 6.51
N MET A 21 25.22 6.18 6.15
CA MET A 21 24.20 6.80 5.30
C MET A 21 23.60 8.07 5.95
N ALA A 22 23.42 8.05 7.27
CA ALA A 22 22.90 9.21 8.01
C ALA A 22 23.86 10.39 7.94
N ALA A 23 25.17 10.13 8.03
CA ALA A 23 26.21 11.16 7.88
C ALA A 23 26.25 11.71 6.45
N GLU A 24 26.23 10.84 5.44
CA GLU A 24 26.22 11.21 4.02
C GLU A 24 24.99 12.06 3.64
N GLU A 25 23.81 11.70 4.13
CA GLU A 25 22.57 12.44 3.88
C GLU A 25 22.33 13.61 4.85
N SER A 26 23.20 13.81 5.86
CA SER A 26 23.02 14.81 6.94
C SER A 26 21.66 14.72 7.65
N VAL A 27 21.20 13.50 7.95
CA VAL A 27 19.92 13.21 8.61
C VAL A 27 20.11 12.28 9.81
N SER A 28 19.08 12.11 10.64
CA SER A 28 19.15 11.12 11.72
C SER A 28 18.91 9.69 11.22
N VAL A 29 19.44 8.69 11.92
CA VAL A 29 19.10 7.27 11.69
C VAL A 29 17.58 7.06 11.76
N GLY A 30 16.89 7.77 12.66
CA GLY A 30 15.43 7.72 12.76
C GLY A 30 14.72 8.23 11.51
N ASP A 31 15.29 9.22 10.80
CA ASP A 31 14.76 9.70 9.52
C ASP A 31 14.93 8.66 8.42
N LEU A 32 16.09 7.98 8.37
CA LEU A 32 16.31 6.89 7.43
C LEU A 32 15.31 5.76 7.64
N VAL A 33 15.11 5.33 8.89
CA VAL A 33 14.13 4.30 9.23
C VAL A 33 12.71 4.75 8.84
N ARG A 34 12.31 5.99 9.15
CA ARG A 34 11.01 6.53 8.73
C ARG A 34 10.83 6.55 7.22
N LYS A 35 11.84 7.01 6.47
CA LYS A 35 11.85 7.01 5.00
C LYS A 35 11.71 5.58 4.45
N ALA A 36 12.48 4.63 4.98
CA ALA A 36 12.46 3.24 4.55
C ALA A 36 11.12 2.56 4.82
N VAL A 37 10.53 2.79 6.01
CA VAL A 37 9.20 2.29 6.36
C VAL A 37 8.14 2.90 5.45
N LYS A 38 8.17 4.22 5.24
CA LYS A 38 7.23 4.89 4.34
C LYS A 38 7.33 4.33 2.91
N LYS A 39 8.53 4.16 2.38
CA LYS A 39 8.76 3.55 1.07
C LYS A 39 8.23 2.11 0.99
N THR A 40 8.51 1.30 2.00
CA THR A 40 8.13 -0.13 2.00
C THR A 40 6.63 -0.34 2.11
N TYR A 41 5.94 0.49 2.90
CA TYR A 41 4.55 0.25 3.28
C TYR A 41 3.56 1.25 2.67
N ALA A 42 3.91 2.53 2.51
CA ALA A 42 2.99 3.51 1.93
C ALA A 42 2.78 3.30 0.42
N ASP A 43 3.82 2.87 -0.32
CA ASP A 43 3.71 2.66 -1.76
C ASP A 43 2.88 1.42 -2.13
N LYS A 44 2.83 0.42 -1.26
CA LYS A 44 1.97 -0.77 -1.46
C LYS A 44 0.50 -0.41 -1.42
N ASP A 45 0.10 0.43 -0.48
CA ASP A 45 -1.28 0.88 -0.36
C ASP A 45 -1.66 1.86 -1.48
N ALA A 46 -0.75 2.76 -1.87
CA ALA A 46 -0.99 3.69 -2.97
C ALA A 46 -1.17 2.98 -4.32
N ALA A 47 -0.31 2.02 -4.65
CA ALA A 47 -0.42 1.24 -5.89
C ALA A 47 -1.66 0.34 -5.90
N ARG A 48 -2.02 -0.24 -4.74
CA ARG A 48 -3.27 -0.99 -4.57
C ARG A 48 -4.49 -0.08 -4.75
N LEU A 49 -4.54 1.07 -4.11
CA LEU A 49 -5.63 2.05 -4.26
C LEU A 49 -5.77 2.51 -5.70
N LYS A 50 -4.65 2.76 -6.39
CA LYS A 50 -4.65 3.18 -7.79
C LYS A 50 -5.33 2.13 -8.67
N ARG A 51 -5.02 0.84 -8.47
CA ARG A 51 -5.66 -0.26 -9.20
C ARG A 51 -7.16 -0.36 -8.90
N ILE A 52 -7.56 -0.24 -7.64
CA ILE A 52 -8.97 -0.25 -7.24
C ILE A 52 -9.73 0.91 -7.90
N ASN A 53 -9.18 2.13 -7.80
CA ASN A 53 -9.80 3.32 -8.38
C ASN A 53 -9.92 3.23 -9.91
N GLN A 54 -8.92 2.65 -10.57
CA GLN A 54 -8.98 2.42 -12.01
C GLN A 54 -10.08 1.41 -12.37
N ALA A 55 -10.16 0.28 -11.66
CA ALA A 55 -11.21 -0.72 -11.87
C ALA A 55 -12.61 -0.14 -11.61
N CYS A 56 -12.79 0.66 -10.55
CA CYS A 56 -14.06 1.34 -10.28
C CYS A 56 -14.46 2.27 -11.43
N ARG A 57 -13.53 3.08 -11.96
CA ARG A 57 -13.81 3.96 -13.11
C ARG A 57 -14.17 3.19 -14.37
N GLU A 58 -13.49 2.09 -14.63
CA GLU A 58 -13.78 1.21 -15.77
C GLU A 58 -15.17 0.58 -15.64
N ILE A 59 -15.53 0.09 -14.45
CA ILE A 59 -16.86 -0.43 -14.16
C ILE A 59 -17.91 0.68 -14.33
N GLU A 60 -17.71 1.85 -13.73
CA GLU A 60 -18.67 2.98 -13.82
C GLU A 60 -18.94 3.41 -15.27
N ARG A 61 -17.93 3.35 -16.15
CA ARG A 61 -18.08 3.69 -17.57
C ARG A 61 -18.98 2.71 -18.33
N VAL A 62 -18.97 1.44 -17.96
CA VAL A 62 -19.68 0.36 -18.68
C VAL A 62 -20.96 -0.06 -17.96
N ARG A 63 -21.09 0.30 -16.68
CA ARG A 63 -22.20 -0.15 -15.83
C ARG A 63 -23.49 0.57 -16.18
N THR A 64 -24.40 -0.15 -16.82
CA THR A 64 -25.83 0.14 -16.78
C THR A 64 -26.41 -0.26 -15.41
N LEU A 65 -27.04 0.69 -14.72
CA LEU A 65 -27.73 0.44 -13.45
C LEU A 65 -29.00 -0.38 -13.69
N GLN A 66 -28.92 -1.70 -13.55
CA GLN A 66 -30.10 -2.57 -13.54
C GLN A 66 -30.73 -2.62 -12.14
N LYS A 67 -32.04 -2.38 -12.07
CA LYS A 67 -32.85 -2.64 -10.88
C LYS A 67 -33.48 -4.03 -11.00
N ASN A 68 -33.69 -4.71 -9.86
CA ASN A 68 -34.35 -6.02 -9.75
C ASN A 68 -33.64 -7.17 -10.50
N ILE A 69 -32.34 -7.34 -10.24
CA ILE A 69 -31.55 -8.46 -10.80
C ILE A 69 -32.11 -9.80 -10.30
N ASN A 70 -32.48 -10.70 -11.22
CA ASN A 70 -32.84 -12.08 -10.89
C ASN A 70 -31.58 -12.94 -10.71
N TYR A 71 -31.11 -13.02 -9.47
CA TYR A 71 -29.90 -13.77 -9.13
C TYR A 71 -29.99 -15.27 -9.45
N LYS A 72 -31.19 -15.87 -9.41
CA LYS A 72 -31.36 -17.30 -9.70
C LYS A 72 -31.05 -17.61 -11.16
N GLU A 73 -31.53 -16.77 -12.07
CA GLU A 73 -31.24 -16.88 -13.50
C GLU A 73 -29.77 -16.58 -13.80
N LEU A 74 -29.20 -15.56 -13.16
CA LEU A 74 -27.78 -15.21 -13.32
C LEU A 74 -26.85 -16.37 -12.92
N ILE A 75 -27.11 -16.99 -11.76
CA ILE A 75 -26.32 -18.12 -11.26
C ILE A 75 -26.47 -19.33 -12.18
N ASN A 76 -27.66 -19.62 -12.67
CA ASN A 76 -27.89 -20.74 -13.58
C ASN A 76 -27.25 -20.52 -14.95
N ALA A 77 -27.24 -19.29 -15.46
CA ALA A 77 -26.54 -18.94 -16.69
C ALA A 77 -25.02 -19.17 -16.55
N GLY A 78 -24.42 -18.76 -15.43
CA GLY A 78 -22.99 -18.98 -15.16
C GLY A 78 -22.59 -20.42 -14.78
N ARG A 79 -23.55 -21.34 -14.61
CA ARG A 79 -23.29 -22.78 -14.46
C ARG A 79 -23.39 -23.54 -15.78
N LYS A 80 -24.06 -22.95 -16.78
CA LYS A 80 -24.29 -23.53 -18.10
C LYS A 80 -23.09 -23.34 -19.04
N TYR A 81 -22.27 -22.32 -18.78
CA TYR A 81 -21.05 -21.97 -19.48
C TYR A 81 -19.90 -21.89 -18.48
#